data_AF-A0A852T9X0-F1
#
_entry.id   AF-A0A852T9X0-F1
#
_cell.length_a   1.000
_cell.length_b   1.000
_cell.length_c   1.000
_cell.angle_alpha   90.00
_cell.angle_beta   90.00
_cell.angle_gamma   90.00
#
_symmetry.space_group_name_H-M   'P 1'
#
loop_
_entity.id
_entity.type
_entity.pdbx_description
1 polymer ?
#
loop_
_entity_poly.entity_id
_entity_poly.type
_entity_poly.pdbx_seq_one_letter_code
_entity_poly.pdbx_strand_id
1 'polypeptide(L)' 'MKTYKLTAFEVNGEKIVDEPIQAEHDDEAKALAEKLLAEKNLLDKTHRFTSPSGKLILFHS' A
#
# COMPACT_ATOMS: atom_id res chain seq x y z
N MET A 1 -8.54 4.04 -14.78
CA MET A 1 -7.60 4.26 -13.66
C MET A 1 -8.34 4.24 -12.33
N LYS A 2 -7.97 3.32 -11.44
CA LYS A 2 -8.49 3.21 -10.08
C LYS A 2 -7.45 3.80 -9.12
N THR A 3 -7.92 4.59 -8.15
CA THR A 3 -7.06 5.22 -7.14
C THR A 3 -7.06 4.39 -5.87
N TYR A 4 -6.00 3.62 -5.68
CA TYR A 4 -5.75 2.86 -4.47
C TYR A 4 -5.06 3.74 -3.44
N LYS A 5 -5.26 3.47 -2.15
CA LYS A 5 -4.55 4.16 -1.06
C LYS A 5 -3.61 3.18 -0.38
N LEU A 6 -2.31 3.47 -0.43
CA LEU A 6 -1.30 2.77 0.34
C LEU A 6 -0.93 3.61 1.55
N THR A 7 -1.21 3.08 2.73
CA THR A 7 -0.75 3.67 3.98
C THR A 7 0.16 2.68 4.69
N ALA A 8 1.41 3.04 4.93
CA ALA A 8 2.37 2.25 5.69
C ALA A 8 2.80 3.00 6.94
N PHE A 9 2.94 2.25 8.02
CA PHE A 9 3.34 2.74 9.34
C PHE A 9 4.69 2.13 9.72
N GLU A 10 5.45 2.87 10.51
CA GLU A 10 6.64 2.37 11.20
C GLU A 10 6.21 1.59 12.44
N VAL A 11 7.09 0.70 12.93
CA VAL A 11 7.01 0.08 14.26
C VAL A 11 6.79 1.10 15.39
N ASN A 12 7.30 2.32 15.26
CA ASN A 12 7.13 3.40 16.23
C ASN A 12 5.72 4.04 16.18
N GLY A 13 4.95 3.79 15.12
CA GLY A 13 3.65 4.41 14.86
C GLY A 13 3.67 5.59 13.87
N GLU A 14 4.84 6.00 13.37
CA GLU A 14 4.96 7.05 12.36
C GLU A 14 4.43 6.59 11.00
N LYS A 15 3.71 7.48 10.31
CA LYS A 15 3.33 7.23 8.92
C LYS A 15 4.55 7.40 8.01
N ILE A 16 4.94 6.33 7.32
CA ILE A 16 6.04 6.37 6.35
C ILE A 16 5.54 6.62 4.94
N VAL A 17 4.41 6.00 4.59
CA VAL A 17 3.80 6.13 3.27
C VAL A 17 2.34 6.46 3.46
N ASP A 18 1.86 7.47 2.76
CA ASP A 18 0.45 7.81 2.65
C ASP A 18 0.24 8.37 1.24
N GLU A 19 0.39 7.51 0.23
CA GLU A 19 0.31 7.92 -1.16
C GLU A 19 -0.76 7.13 -1.91
N PRO A 20 -1.55 7.83 -2.77
CA PRO A 20 -2.48 7.16 -3.65
C PRO A 20 -1.73 6.53 -4.83
N ILE A 21 -1.92 5.23 -5.04
CA ILE A 21 -1.40 4.51 -6.22
C ILE A 21 -2.49 4.46 -7.27
N GLN A 22 -2.20 4.91 -8.48
CA GLN A 22 -3.09 4.78 -9.62
C GLN A 22 -2.68 3.55 -10.42
N ALA A 23 -3.62 2.63 -10.61
CA ALA A 23 -3.42 1.45 -11.43
C ALA A 23 -4.70 1.11 -12.19
N GLU A 24 -4.60 0.34 -13.26
CA GLU A 24 -5.78 -0.09 -14.01
C GLU A 24 -6.45 -1.32 -13.39
N HIS A 25 -5.64 -2.21 -12.82
CA HIS A 25 -6.09 -3.48 -12.24
C HIS A 25 -5.57 -3.68 -10.81
N ASP A 26 -6.28 -4.51 -10.05
CA ASP A 26 -5.93 -4.84 -8.66
C ASP A 26 -4.55 -5.50 -8.58
N ASP A 27 -4.19 -6.35 -9.56
CA ASP A 27 -2.86 -6.99 -9.65
C ASP A 27 -1.72 -5.99 -9.87
N GLU A 28 -1.89 -5.04 -10.78
CA GLU A 28 -0.89 -4.00 -11.05
C GLU A 28 -0.73 -3.07 -9.83
N ALA A 29 -1.85 -2.70 -9.22
CA ALA A 29 -1.87 -1.90 -7.99
C ALA A 29 -1.09 -2.59 -6.87
N LYS A 30 -1.31 -3.90 -6.71
CA LYS A 30 -0.64 -4.73 -5.71
C LYS A 30 0.85 -4.82 -5.97
N ALA A 31 1.26 -5.09 -7.21
CA ALA A 31 2.67 -5.17 -7.59
C ALA A 31 3.41 -3.83 -7.36
N LEU A 32 2.77 -2.70 -7.71
CA LEU A 32 3.31 -1.36 -7.44
C LEU A 32 3.45 -1.10 -5.93
N ALA A 33 2.43 -1.46 -5.15
CA ALA A 33 2.46 -1.33 -3.70
C ALA A 33 3.57 -2.17 -3.07
N GLU A 34 3.67 -3.46 -3.42
CA GLU A 34 4.71 -4.37 -2.93
C GLU A 34 6.11 -3.87 -3.29
N LYS A 35 6.30 -3.34 -4.51
CA LYS A 35 7.58 -2.78 -4.94
C LYS A 35 7.97 -1.53 -4.15
N LEU A 36 7.04 -0.60 -3.95
CA LEU A 36 7.25 0.59 -3.12
C LEU A 36 7.57 0.24 -1.67
N LEU A 37 6.85 -0.73 -1.11
CA LEU A 37 7.10 -1.25 0.22
C LEU A 37 8.49 -1.91 0.30
N ALA A 38 8.89 -2.69 -0.70
CA ALA A 38 10.20 -3.32 -0.76
C ALA A 38 11.32 -2.28 -0.81
N GLU A 39 11.21 -1.28 -1.68
CA GLU A 39 12.21 -0.20 -1.81
C GLU A 39 12.34 0.61 -0.52
N LYS A 40 11.25 0.81 0.20
CA LYS A 40 11.24 1.52 1.48
C LYS A 40 11.52 0.62 2.70
N ASN A 41 11.79 -0.67 2.51
CA ASN A 41 11.92 -1.66 3.59
C ASN A 41 10.72 -1.67 4.56
N LEU A 42 9.52 -1.60 3.99
CA LEU A 42 8.22 -1.57 4.68
C LEU A 42 7.43 -2.87 4.49
N LEU A 43 7.93 -3.83 3.72
CA LEU A 43 7.31 -5.15 3.58
C LEU A 43 7.12 -5.84 4.94
N ASP A 44 8.08 -5.65 5.85
CA ASP A 44 8.06 -6.21 7.21
C ASP A 44 7.36 -5.30 8.22
N LYS A 45 6.84 -4.14 7.79
CA LYS A 45 6.17 -3.17 8.65
C LYS A 45 4.67 -3.19 8.43
N THR A 46 3.92 -2.65 9.40
CA THR A 46 2.46 -2.55 9.30
C THR A 46 2.06 -1.67 8.11
N HIS A 47 1.43 -2.25 7.09
CA HIS A 47 0.97 -1.52 5.92
C HIS A 47 -0.39 -2.01 5.46
N ARG A 48 -1.18 -1.08 4.94
CA ARG A 48 -2.53 -1.33 4.45
C ARG A 48 -2.72 -0.69 3.09
N PHE A 49 -3.19 -1.50 2.16
CA PHE A 49 -3.51 -1.10 0.81
C PHE A 49 -5.00 -1.32 0.55
N THR A 50 -5.71 -0.24 0.31
CA THR A 50 -7.15 -0.24 0.07
C THR A 50 -7.48 0.26 -1.32
N SER A 51 -8.44 -0.37 -1.98
CA SER A 51 -8.97 0.05 -3.27
C SER A 51 -9.91 1.26 -3.14
N PRO A 52 -10.15 2.00 -4.24
CA PRO A 52 -11.12 3.11 -4.23
C PRO A 52 -12.54 2.65 -3.92
N SER A 53 -12.83 1.36 -4.11
CA SER A 53 -14.12 0.74 -3.77
C SER A 53 -14.22 0.33 -2.30
N GLY A 54 -13.22 0.65 -1.47
CA GLY A 54 -13.16 0.26 -0.06
C GLY A 54 -12.72 -1.18 0.17
N LYS A 55 -12.26 -1.89 -0.86
CA LYS A 55 -11.78 -3.27 -0.74
C LYS A 55 -10.36 -3.28 -0.18
N LEU A 56 -10.11 -4.09 0.84
CA LEU A 56 -8.75 -4.34 1.30
C LEU A 56 -8.04 -5.22 0.25
N ILE A 57 -7.02 -4.68 -0.41
CA ILE A 57 -6.25 -5.40 -1.44
C ILE A 57 -5.07 -6.13 -0.78
N LEU A 58 -4.38 -5.43 0.12
CA LEU A 58 -3.20 -5.93 0.79
C LEU A 58 -3.15 -5.39 2.22
N PHE A 59 -2.80 -6.23 3.18
CA PHE A 59 -2.69 -5.86 4.58
C PHE A 59 -1.65 -6.72 5.26
N HIS A 60 -0.80 -6.06 6.03
CA HIS A 60 0.22 -6.66 6.86
C HIS A 60 0.19 -5.95 8.21
N SER A 61 0.15 -6.73 9.29
CA SER A 61 0.05 -6.25 10.67
C SER A 61 1.39 -6.38 11.38
#